data_AF-A0A2U9BSC4-F1
#
_entry.id   AF-A0A2U9BSC4-F1
#
_cell.length_a   1.000
_cell.length_b   1.000
_cell.length_c   1.000
_cell.angle_alpha   90.00
_cell.angle_beta   90.00
_cell.angle_gamma   90.00
#
_symmetry.space_group_name_H-M   'P 1'
#
loop_
_entity.id
_entity.type
_entity.pdbx_description
1 polymer ?
#
loop_
_entity_poly.entity_id
_entity_poly.type
_entity_poly.pdbx_seq_one_letter_code
_entity_poly.pdbx_strand_id
1 'polypeptide(L)'
;MAAQLVVALLALASLGAASEPTDCKELVKPLVLDSHSPIYGKWVFHVGAWDQPGLKNDLVSVNSSWVELSASSDSGVMTIYWADRLNDDKCLQGVAKATISGMTSHTTFNIHGHTSYHDGKYYETCADCLLSEDTTLLPDGKSKGRYLYLFTRTGTLEPSELEVFKKQAECLNFLPEYHFVGTDLCPDDRETPSAAVENTENGRNDTQPAAE
;
A
#
# COMPACT_ATOMS: atom_id res chain seq x y z
N MET A 1 -29.02 51.25 -7.53
CA MET A 1 -29.64 49.94 -7.29
C MET A 1 -29.06 48.87 -8.22
N ALA A 2 -29.08 49.02 -9.56
CA ALA A 2 -28.56 48.01 -10.49
C ALA A 2 -27.02 47.90 -10.54
N ALA A 3 -26.30 49.03 -10.48
CA ALA A 3 -24.83 49.02 -10.58
C ALA A 3 -24.12 48.33 -9.41
N GLN A 4 -24.71 48.35 -8.21
CA GLN A 4 -24.14 47.68 -7.02
C GLN A 4 -24.30 46.16 -7.06
N LEU A 5 -25.35 45.65 -7.72
CA LEU A 5 -25.57 44.22 -7.93
C LEU A 5 -24.52 43.63 -8.90
N VAL A 6 -24.14 44.38 -9.94
CA VAL A 6 -23.14 43.94 -10.93
C VAL A 6 -21.75 43.84 -10.33
N VAL A 7 -21.37 44.76 -9.45
CA VAL A 7 -20.07 44.75 -8.74
C VAL A 7 -20.00 43.58 -7.75
N ALA A 8 -21.10 43.27 -7.07
CA ALA A 8 -21.16 42.11 -6.17
C ALA A 8 -21.01 40.78 -6.93
N LEU A 9 -21.67 40.63 -8.09
CA LEU A 9 -21.57 39.43 -8.92
C LEU A 9 -20.17 39.21 -9.52
N LEU A 10 -19.45 40.29 -9.89
CA LEU A 10 -18.07 40.21 -10.38
C LEU A 10 -17.07 39.85 -9.27
N ALA A 11 -17.30 40.31 -8.04
CA ALA A 11 -16.47 39.93 -6.87
C ALA A 11 -16.69 38.47 -6.45
N LEU A 12 -17.92 37.95 -6.58
CA LEU A 12 -18.24 36.54 -6.31
C LEU A 12 -17.68 35.58 -7.38
N ALA A 13 -17.50 36.04 -8.63
CA ALA A 13 -16.87 35.24 -9.69
C ALA A 13 -15.33 35.16 -9.54
N SER A 14 -14.70 36.09 -8.82
CA SER A 14 -13.26 36.04 -8.51
C SER A 14 -12.88 35.19 -7.30
N LEU A 15 -13.86 34.64 -6.58
CA LEU A 15 -13.65 33.65 -5.51
C LEU A 15 -13.71 32.20 -6.01
N GLY A 16 -13.59 31.98 -7.33
CA GLY A 16 -13.07 30.72 -7.82
C GLY A 16 -11.63 30.61 -7.33
N ALA A 17 -11.44 30.04 -6.15
CA ALA A 17 -10.13 29.70 -5.61
C ALA A 17 -9.43 28.82 -6.64
N ALA A 18 -8.67 29.43 -7.54
CA ALA A 18 -7.52 28.77 -8.13
C ALA A 18 -6.65 28.45 -6.92
N SER A 19 -6.75 27.22 -6.42
CA SER A 19 -5.79 26.70 -5.46
C SER A 19 -4.42 27.05 -6.01
N GLU A 20 -3.64 27.81 -5.26
CA GLU A 20 -2.26 28.16 -5.62
C GLU A 20 -1.56 26.92 -6.20
N PRO A 21 -0.67 27.07 -7.20
CA PRO A 21 0.12 25.93 -7.64
C PRO A 21 0.88 25.43 -6.42
N THR A 22 0.36 24.37 -5.81
CA THR A 22 0.96 23.75 -4.64
C THR A 22 2.38 23.42 -5.06
N ASP A 23 3.37 24.00 -4.37
CA ASP A 23 4.77 23.72 -4.65
C ASP A 23 4.93 22.21 -4.54
N CYS A 24 5.30 21.55 -5.65
CA CYS A 24 5.48 20.10 -5.65
C CYS A 24 6.42 19.65 -4.55
N LYS A 25 7.36 20.50 -4.14
CA LYS A 25 8.25 20.25 -3.00
C LYS A 25 7.50 20.00 -1.68
N GLU A 26 6.41 20.71 -1.44
CA GLU A 26 5.58 20.52 -0.25
C GLU A 26 4.69 19.29 -0.39
N LEU A 27 4.06 19.10 -1.57
CA LEU A 27 3.17 17.95 -1.81
C LEU A 27 3.90 16.61 -1.77
N VAL A 28 5.16 16.54 -2.21
CA VAL A 28 5.93 15.30 -2.28
C VAL A 28 7.02 15.26 -1.21
N LYS A 29 6.72 15.80 -0.03
CA LYS A 29 7.65 15.77 1.11
C LYS A 29 7.89 14.33 1.57
N PRO A 30 9.12 13.81 1.46
CA PRO A 30 9.43 12.43 1.82
C PRO A 30 9.47 12.23 3.33
N LEU A 31 9.12 11.01 3.77
CA LEU A 31 9.26 10.57 5.15
C LEU A 31 10.65 9.98 5.38
N VAL A 32 11.27 10.35 6.51
CA VAL A 32 12.43 9.63 7.05
C VAL A 32 11.91 8.38 7.74
N LEU A 33 12.54 7.24 7.46
CA LEU A 33 12.08 5.95 7.95
C LEU A 33 12.85 5.53 9.20
N ASP A 34 12.13 5.27 10.28
CA ASP A 34 12.61 4.77 11.55
C ASP A 34 11.51 3.96 12.26
N SER A 35 11.81 3.40 13.44
CA SER A 35 10.87 2.56 14.21
C SER A 35 9.62 3.28 14.73
N HIS A 36 9.53 4.61 14.61
CA HIS A 36 8.39 5.42 15.03
C HIS A 36 7.63 6.04 13.85
N SER A 37 8.00 5.69 12.62
CA SER A 37 7.37 6.22 11.42
C SER A 37 5.87 5.92 11.37
N PRO A 38 5.05 6.87 10.89
CA PRO A 38 3.58 6.72 10.85
C PRO A 38 3.10 5.66 9.85
N ILE A 39 4.02 5.09 9.07
CA ILE A 39 3.73 4.07 8.04
C ILE A 39 3.38 2.72 8.63
N TYR A 40 3.63 2.47 9.91
CA TYR A 40 3.40 1.14 10.49
C TYR A 40 1.92 0.81 10.73
N GLY A 41 1.64 -0.48 10.75
CA GLY A 41 0.31 -1.08 10.85
C GLY A 41 -0.23 -1.55 9.52
N LYS A 42 -1.51 -1.91 9.53
CA LYS A 42 -2.25 -2.44 8.38
C LYS A 42 -2.83 -1.33 7.51
N TRP A 43 -2.80 -1.56 6.20
CA TRP A 43 -3.22 -0.62 5.15
C TRP A 43 -3.89 -1.35 4.00
N VAL A 44 -4.98 -0.81 3.49
CA VAL A 44 -5.78 -1.36 2.38
C VAL A 44 -5.51 -0.56 1.12
N PHE A 45 -5.12 -1.24 0.05
CA PHE A 45 -4.82 -0.59 -1.23
C PHE A 45 -6.10 0.05 -1.79
N HIS A 46 -5.99 1.29 -2.29
CA HIS A 46 -7.14 2.03 -2.82
C HIS A 46 -6.94 2.39 -4.29
N VAL A 47 -5.80 3.01 -4.62
CA VAL A 47 -5.52 3.46 -5.99
C VAL A 47 -4.02 3.42 -6.28
N GLY A 48 -3.66 2.97 -7.49
CA GLY A 48 -2.29 2.97 -7.97
C GLY A 48 -2.10 3.71 -9.30
N ALA A 49 -0.90 4.22 -9.51
CA ALA A 49 -0.40 4.81 -10.76
C ALA A 49 0.93 4.17 -11.16
N TRP A 50 1.34 4.35 -12.42
CA TRP A 50 2.60 3.83 -12.97
C TRP A 50 3.27 4.87 -13.88
N ASP A 51 4.60 4.82 -14.02
CA ASP A 51 5.35 5.80 -14.82
C ASP A 51 5.79 5.28 -16.20
N GLN A 52 5.82 3.95 -16.38
CA GLN A 52 6.14 3.30 -17.65
C GLN A 52 4.93 2.52 -18.17
N PRO A 53 4.50 2.70 -19.43
CA PRO A 53 3.32 2.01 -19.98
C PRO A 53 3.35 0.48 -19.84
N GLY A 54 4.55 -0.12 -19.91
CA GLY A 54 4.73 -1.57 -19.78
C GLY A 54 4.42 -2.14 -18.40
N LEU A 55 4.26 -1.29 -17.37
CA LEU A 55 3.95 -1.70 -16.00
C LEU A 55 2.45 -1.82 -15.71
N LYS A 56 1.60 -1.26 -16.58
CA LYS A 56 0.14 -1.25 -16.38
C LYS A 56 -0.43 -2.63 -16.10
N ASN A 57 -0.02 -3.63 -16.88
CA ASN A 57 -0.58 -4.98 -16.82
C ASN A 57 -0.29 -5.69 -15.49
N ASP A 58 0.86 -5.42 -14.88
CA ASP A 58 1.22 -6.01 -13.59
C ASP A 58 0.28 -5.44 -12.50
N LEU A 59 0.04 -4.13 -12.49
CA LEU A 59 -0.83 -3.48 -11.50
C LEU A 59 -2.31 -3.86 -11.65
N VAL A 60 -2.85 -3.88 -12.87
CA VAL A 60 -4.27 -4.20 -13.12
C VAL A 60 -4.59 -5.70 -12.93
N SER A 61 -3.58 -6.53 -12.64
CA SER A 61 -3.79 -7.94 -12.31
C SER A 61 -4.28 -8.18 -10.87
N VAL A 62 -4.27 -7.12 -10.04
CA VAL A 62 -4.67 -7.13 -8.64
C VAL A 62 -6.08 -6.56 -8.50
N ASN A 63 -7.01 -7.37 -8.01
CA ASN A 63 -8.40 -7.00 -7.73
C ASN A 63 -8.53 -6.22 -6.43
N SER A 64 -7.79 -6.61 -5.39
CA SER A 64 -7.74 -5.96 -4.08
C SER A 64 -6.46 -6.37 -3.35
N SER A 65 -5.94 -5.51 -2.47
CA SER A 65 -4.72 -5.80 -1.74
C SER A 65 -4.73 -5.13 -0.37
N TRP A 66 -4.01 -5.72 0.58
CA TRP A 66 -3.62 -5.04 1.80
C TRP A 66 -2.20 -5.41 2.21
N VAL A 67 -1.56 -4.50 2.92
CA VAL A 67 -0.22 -4.67 3.48
C VAL A 67 -0.22 -4.38 4.97
N GLU A 68 0.69 -5.00 5.69
CA GLU A 68 1.02 -4.63 7.06
C GLU A 68 2.53 -4.39 7.18
N LEU A 69 2.86 -3.17 7.60
CA LEU A 69 4.24 -2.75 7.84
C LEU A 69 4.52 -2.80 9.34
N SER A 70 5.58 -3.47 9.75
CA SER A 70 5.99 -3.54 11.16
C SER A 70 7.47 -3.24 11.33
N ALA A 71 7.80 -2.45 12.36
CA ALA A 71 9.18 -2.23 12.76
C ALA A 71 9.78 -3.53 13.30
N SER A 72 11.00 -3.86 12.90
CA SER A 72 11.77 -4.93 13.54
C SER A 72 12.37 -4.43 14.85
N SER A 73 12.73 -5.37 15.74
CA SER A 73 13.58 -5.08 16.90
C SER A 73 14.98 -4.61 16.48
N ASP A 74 15.43 -5.01 15.29
CA ASP A 74 16.67 -4.58 14.69
C ASP A 74 16.47 -3.20 14.05
N SER A 75 17.20 -2.19 14.53
CA SER A 75 17.14 -0.85 13.96
C SER A 75 17.47 -0.89 12.46
N GLY A 76 16.63 -0.24 11.66
CA GLY A 76 16.81 -0.18 10.21
C GLY A 76 16.29 -1.39 9.44
N VAL A 77 15.49 -2.28 10.05
CA VAL A 77 14.77 -3.33 9.32
C VAL A 77 13.26 -3.19 9.56
N MET A 78 12.49 -3.30 8.48
CA MET A 78 11.02 -3.37 8.50
C MET A 78 10.57 -4.71 7.93
N THR A 79 9.50 -5.27 8.50
CA THR A 79 8.82 -6.43 7.94
C THR A 79 7.58 -5.97 7.18
N ILE A 80 7.41 -6.50 5.97
CA ILE A 80 6.27 -6.25 5.09
C ILE A 80 5.52 -7.57 4.96
N TYR A 81 4.31 -7.63 5.50
CA TYR A 81 3.34 -8.66 5.13
C TYR A 81 2.42 -8.09 4.07
N TRP A 82 2.09 -8.88 3.06
CA TRP A 82 1.23 -8.45 1.95
C TRP A 82 0.28 -9.59 1.58
N ALA A 83 -0.90 -9.20 1.10
CA ALA A 83 -1.94 -10.11 0.67
C ALA A 83 -2.70 -9.51 -0.51
N ASP A 84 -2.55 -10.13 -1.67
CA ASP A 84 -3.14 -9.71 -2.93
C ASP A 84 -4.19 -10.72 -3.40
N ARG A 85 -5.36 -10.22 -3.77
CA ARG A 85 -6.36 -10.98 -4.52
C ARG A 85 -6.15 -10.72 -6.01
N LEU A 86 -5.87 -11.77 -6.76
CA LEU A 86 -5.64 -11.70 -8.20
C LEU A 86 -6.96 -11.83 -8.99
N ASN A 87 -6.91 -11.57 -10.30
CA ASN A 87 -8.07 -11.60 -11.20
C ASN A 87 -8.78 -12.96 -11.31
N ASP A 88 -8.14 -14.06 -10.91
CA ASP A 88 -8.71 -15.41 -10.83
C ASP A 88 -9.29 -15.74 -9.44
N ASP A 89 -9.52 -14.70 -8.62
CA ASP A 89 -9.95 -14.76 -7.22
C ASP A 89 -9.01 -15.53 -6.28
N LYS A 90 -7.79 -15.82 -6.72
CA LYS A 90 -6.77 -16.43 -5.88
C LYS A 90 -6.14 -15.41 -4.95
N CYS A 91 -6.02 -15.80 -3.69
CA CYS A 91 -5.21 -15.07 -2.70
C CYS A 91 -3.75 -15.49 -2.80
N LEU A 92 -2.88 -14.50 -2.89
CA LEU A 92 -1.44 -14.63 -2.85
C LEU A 92 -0.92 -13.77 -1.71
N GLN A 93 -0.19 -14.39 -0.79
CA GLN A 93 0.26 -13.72 0.43
C GLN A 93 1.70 -14.07 0.73
N GLY A 94 2.39 -13.18 1.44
CA GLY A 94 3.78 -13.42 1.77
C GLY A 94 4.35 -12.43 2.77
N VAL A 95 5.60 -12.67 3.12
CA VAL A 95 6.38 -11.80 3.98
C VAL A 95 7.70 -11.47 3.31
N ALA A 96 8.10 -10.21 3.41
CA ALA A 96 9.39 -9.72 2.98
C ALA A 96 10.03 -8.89 4.10
N LYS A 97 11.36 -8.85 4.11
CA LYS A 97 12.13 -7.93 4.96
C LYS A 97 12.68 -6.81 4.09
N ALA A 98 12.53 -5.59 4.57
CA ALA A 98 13.08 -4.40 3.96
C ALA A 98 14.17 -3.82 4.86
N THR A 99 15.35 -3.55 4.30
CA THR A 99 16.38 -2.77 4.99
C THR A 99 16.16 -1.29 4.72
N ILE A 100 16.39 -0.43 5.71
CA ILE A 100 16.12 1.00 5.62
C ILE A 100 17.46 1.75 5.55
N SER A 101 17.56 2.64 4.58
CA SER A 101 18.68 3.58 4.41
C SER A 101 18.13 4.99 4.22
N GLY A 102 17.99 5.73 5.32
CA GLY A 102 17.45 7.09 5.33
C GLY A 102 15.96 7.12 4.99
N MET A 103 15.63 7.53 3.77
CA MET A 103 14.23 7.63 3.29
C MET A 103 13.84 6.47 2.37
N THR A 104 14.77 5.55 2.09
CA THR A 104 14.57 4.44 1.16
C THR A 104 14.53 3.12 1.90
N SER A 105 13.55 2.28 1.57
CA SER A 105 13.49 0.89 1.97
C SER A 105 13.92 -0.02 0.82
N HIS A 106 14.87 -0.92 1.03
CA HIS A 106 15.34 -1.87 0.04
C HIS A 106 14.75 -3.25 0.34
N THR A 107 13.98 -3.79 -0.59
CA THR A 107 13.22 -5.04 -0.41
C THR A 107 13.52 -6.00 -1.54
N THR A 108 13.61 -7.28 -1.20
CA THR A 108 13.60 -8.37 -2.18
C THR A 108 12.37 -9.22 -1.95
N PHE A 109 11.53 -9.33 -2.97
CA PHE A 109 10.38 -10.24 -2.96
C PHE A 109 10.75 -11.54 -3.65
N ASN A 110 10.31 -12.66 -3.09
CA ASN A 110 10.44 -13.98 -3.67
C ASN A 110 9.05 -14.62 -3.74
N ILE A 111 8.44 -14.58 -4.92
CA ILE A 111 7.05 -14.98 -5.14
C ILE A 111 7.04 -16.13 -6.15
N HIS A 112 6.60 -17.31 -5.71
CA HIS A 112 6.58 -18.53 -6.55
C HIS A 112 7.89 -18.80 -7.31
N GLY A 113 9.04 -18.51 -6.71
CA GLY A 113 10.36 -18.71 -7.33
C GLY A 113 10.82 -17.58 -8.26
N HIS A 114 10.03 -16.52 -8.41
CA HIS A 114 10.44 -15.28 -9.06
C HIS A 114 10.98 -14.29 -8.03
N THR A 115 12.18 -13.80 -8.26
CA THR A 115 12.83 -12.77 -7.44
C THR A 115 12.68 -11.41 -8.10
N SER A 116 12.26 -10.41 -7.32
CA SER A 116 12.23 -9.01 -7.74
C SER A 116 12.85 -8.12 -6.66
N TYR A 117 13.47 -7.02 -7.10
CA TYR A 117 14.21 -6.09 -6.26
C TYR A 117 13.52 -4.73 -6.29
N HIS A 118 13.36 -4.11 -5.12
CA HIS A 118 12.49 -2.96 -4.96
C HIS A 118 13.11 -1.91 -4.04
N ASP A 119 13.06 -0.66 -4.48
CA ASP A 119 13.34 0.50 -3.65
C ASP A 119 12.04 1.26 -3.37
N GLY A 120 11.63 1.25 -2.11
CA GLY A 120 10.42 1.93 -1.62
C GLY A 120 10.72 3.30 -1.03
N LYS A 121 9.86 4.28 -1.29
CA LYS A 121 9.83 5.59 -0.65
C LYS A 121 8.42 5.89 -0.16
N TYR A 122 8.32 6.74 0.85
CA TYR A 122 7.04 7.13 1.45
C TYR A 122 6.96 8.63 1.60
N TYR A 123 5.76 9.17 1.45
CA TYR A 123 5.52 10.61 1.42
C TYR A 123 4.44 11.01 2.42
N GLU A 124 4.53 12.25 2.93
CA GLU A 124 3.44 12.85 3.70
C GLU A 124 2.18 12.96 2.82
N THR A 125 1.01 12.66 3.39
CA THR A 125 -0.28 12.71 2.70
C THR A 125 -1.41 12.87 3.74
N CYS A 126 -2.59 12.28 3.52
CA CYS A 126 -3.68 12.26 4.50
C CYS A 126 -3.32 11.45 5.77
N ALA A 127 -3.98 11.75 6.90
CA ALA A 127 -3.67 11.15 8.20
C ALA A 127 -3.93 9.64 8.26
N ASP A 128 -4.98 9.19 7.56
CA ASP A 128 -5.37 7.78 7.46
C ASP A 128 -4.99 7.17 6.10
N CYS A 129 -3.93 7.71 5.48
CA CYS A 129 -3.37 7.25 4.21
C CYS A 129 -1.90 6.83 4.34
N LEU A 130 -1.49 5.93 3.47
CA LEU A 130 -0.09 5.60 3.22
C LEU A 130 0.18 5.80 1.72
N LEU A 131 1.00 6.80 1.40
CA LEU A 131 1.50 7.00 0.05
C LEU A 131 2.88 6.38 -0.09
N SER A 132 3.00 5.38 -0.97
CA SER A 132 4.23 4.64 -1.22
C SER A 132 4.59 4.67 -2.70
N GLU A 133 5.83 5.04 -3.00
CA GLU A 133 6.44 4.83 -4.32
C GLU A 133 7.30 3.58 -4.29
N ASP A 134 7.06 2.66 -5.22
CA ASP A 134 7.83 1.43 -5.39
C ASP A 134 8.60 1.49 -6.72
N THR A 135 9.92 1.46 -6.66
CA THR A 135 10.77 1.36 -7.84
C THR A 135 11.18 -0.09 -8.04
N THR A 136 10.70 -0.72 -9.10
CA THR A 136 11.16 -2.06 -9.48
C THR A 136 12.52 -1.97 -10.17
N LEU A 137 13.49 -2.75 -9.71
CA LEU A 137 14.85 -2.77 -10.23
C LEU A 137 15.09 -4.01 -11.10
N LEU A 138 15.87 -3.82 -12.17
CA LEU A 138 16.47 -4.90 -12.96
C LEU A 138 17.67 -5.52 -12.21
N PRO A 139 18.13 -6.72 -12.60
CA PRO A 139 19.29 -7.35 -11.96
C PRO A 139 20.58 -6.53 -12.01
N ASP A 140 20.70 -5.58 -12.95
CA ASP A 140 21.83 -4.65 -13.05
C ASP A 140 21.66 -3.38 -12.19
N GLY A 141 20.59 -3.31 -11.37
CA GLY A 141 20.28 -2.20 -10.48
C GLY A 141 19.59 -1.01 -11.16
N LYS A 142 19.34 -1.05 -12.47
CA LYS A 142 18.60 0.02 -13.15
C LYS A 142 17.11 -0.08 -12.86
N SER A 143 16.43 1.06 -12.81
CA SER A 143 14.97 1.10 -12.71
C SER A 143 14.32 0.50 -13.96
N LYS A 144 13.44 -0.49 -13.75
CA LYS A 144 12.46 -0.97 -14.75
C LYS A 144 11.31 0.02 -14.90
N GLY A 145 11.02 0.76 -13.83
CA GLY A 145 9.95 1.75 -13.70
C GLY A 145 9.42 1.75 -12.28
N ARG A 146 8.37 2.53 -12.06
CA ARG A 146 7.84 2.85 -10.73
C ARG A 146 6.33 2.70 -10.68
N TYR A 147 5.87 2.36 -9.50
CA TYR A 147 4.48 2.46 -9.10
C TYR A 147 4.33 3.49 -7.99
N LEU A 148 3.18 4.14 -7.96
CA LEU A 148 2.73 4.95 -6.83
C LEU A 148 1.45 4.34 -6.30
N TYR A 149 1.44 3.99 -5.02
CA TYR A 149 0.32 3.35 -4.36
C TYR A 149 -0.20 4.24 -3.24
N LEU A 150 -1.50 4.48 -3.25
CA LEU A 150 -2.20 5.02 -2.11
C LEU A 150 -2.97 3.90 -1.42
N PHE A 151 -2.63 3.68 -0.16
CA PHE A 151 -3.38 2.84 0.75
C PHE A 151 -4.10 3.70 1.78
N THR A 152 -5.14 3.13 2.38
CA THR A 152 -5.96 3.77 3.42
C THR A 152 -6.13 2.82 4.60
N ARG A 153 -6.54 3.31 5.77
CA ARG A 153 -6.78 2.43 6.94
C ARG A 153 -7.97 1.47 6.72
N THR A 154 -8.99 1.90 6.00
CA THR A 154 -10.30 1.22 5.93
C THR A 154 -10.72 0.79 4.53
N GLY A 155 -9.96 1.16 3.49
CA GLY A 155 -10.34 0.99 2.08
C GLY A 155 -11.15 2.16 1.50
N THR A 156 -11.52 3.14 2.32
CA THR A 156 -12.29 4.34 1.92
C THR A 156 -11.40 5.57 1.86
N LEU A 157 -11.70 6.49 0.94
CA LEU A 157 -10.94 7.72 0.71
C LEU A 157 -11.88 8.88 0.42
N GLU A 158 -11.65 10.05 1.02
CA GLU A 158 -12.44 11.23 0.69
C GLU A 158 -12.07 11.78 -0.69
N PRO A 159 -13.03 12.33 -1.46
CA PRO A 159 -12.75 12.87 -2.79
C PRO A 159 -11.64 13.92 -2.80
N SER A 160 -11.55 14.76 -1.75
CA SER A 160 -10.47 15.75 -1.62
C SER A 160 -9.09 15.14 -1.43
N GLU A 161 -9.00 14.00 -0.75
CA GLU A 161 -7.74 13.28 -0.52
C GLU A 161 -7.29 12.59 -1.82
N LEU A 162 -8.24 12.09 -2.62
CA LEU A 162 -7.95 11.58 -3.96
C LEU A 162 -7.35 12.66 -4.87
N GLU A 163 -7.86 13.89 -4.81
CA GLU A 163 -7.29 15.00 -5.58
C GLU A 163 -5.87 15.36 -5.13
N VAL A 164 -5.56 15.22 -3.83
CA VAL A 164 -4.18 15.36 -3.32
C VAL A 164 -3.29 14.28 -3.92
N PHE A 165 -3.72 13.02 -3.91
CA PHE A 165 -2.96 11.92 -4.53
C PHE A 165 -2.67 12.17 -6.02
N LYS A 166 -3.67 12.62 -6.79
CA LYS A 166 -3.48 12.92 -8.22
C LYS A 166 -2.43 14.00 -8.44
N LYS A 167 -2.45 15.07 -7.65
CA LYS A 167 -1.43 16.13 -7.69
C LYS A 167 -0.05 15.61 -7.27
N GLN A 168 0.01 14.74 -6.26
CA GLN A 168 1.27 14.09 -5.86
C GLN A 168 1.84 13.22 -6.99
N ALA A 169 0.98 12.45 -7.68
CA ALA A 169 1.37 11.64 -8.83
C ALA A 169 1.89 12.49 -10.00
N GLU A 170 1.24 13.62 -10.29
CA GLU A 170 1.69 14.60 -11.29
C GLU A 170 3.07 15.17 -10.92
N CYS A 171 3.25 15.63 -9.68
CA CYS A 171 4.52 16.14 -9.18
C CYS A 171 5.67 15.12 -9.26
N LEU A 172 5.37 13.83 -9.11
CA LEU A 172 6.32 12.73 -9.23
C LEU A 172 6.48 12.20 -10.68
N ASN A 173 5.80 12.82 -11.66
CA ASN A 173 5.83 12.47 -13.08
C ASN A 173 5.29 11.06 -13.40
N PHE A 174 4.22 10.64 -12.73
CA PHE A 174 3.47 9.43 -13.11
C PHE A 174 2.50 9.72 -14.26
N LEU A 175 2.08 8.66 -14.97
CA LEU A 175 1.07 8.78 -16.02
C LEU A 175 -0.30 9.17 -15.42
N PRO A 176 -1.14 9.94 -16.14
CA PRO A 176 -2.45 10.38 -15.67
C PRO A 176 -3.52 9.27 -15.80
N GLU A 177 -3.14 8.02 -15.52
CA GLU A 177 -3.99 6.85 -15.52
C GLU A 177 -3.92 6.20 -14.13
N TYR A 178 -5.06 5.73 -13.64
CA TYR A 178 -5.17 5.19 -12.29
C TYR A 178 -5.89 3.85 -12.30
N HIS A 179 -5.41 2.92 -11.49
CA HIS A 179 -6.07 1.65 -11.20
C HIS A 179 -6.67 1.69 -9.80
N PHE A 180 -8.00 1.61 -9.71
CA PHE A 180 -8.72 1.52 -8.44
C PHE A 180 -9.04 0.07 -8.14
N VAL A 181 -8.86 -0.33 -6.88
CA VAL A 181 -9.09 -1.70 -6.44
C VAL A 181 -10.32 -1.83 -5.54
N GLY A 182 -10.82 -3.05 -5.41
CA GLY A 182 -11.92 -3.39 -4.53
C GLY A 182 -11.50 -3.57 -3.07
N THR A 183 -12.50 -3.75 -2.20
CA THR A 183 -12.33 -3.95 -0.76
C THR A 183 -12.62 -5.39 -0.31
N ASP A 184 -12.81 -6.33 -1.24
CA ASP A 184 -12.95 -7.75 -0.93
C ASP A 184 -11.58 -8.38 -0.65
N LEU A 185 -11.07 -8.15 0.55
CA LEU A 185 -9.70 -8.50 0.91
C LEU A 185 -9.48 -10.00 1.10
N CYS A 186 -8.25 -10.46 0.86
CA CYS A 186 -7.82 -11.79 1.27
C CYS A 186 -7.78 -11.92 2.79
N PRO A 187 -8.12 -13.10 3.35
CA PRO A 187 -7.98 -13.37 4.78
C PRO A 187 -6.51 -13.38 5.18
N ASP A 188 -6.20 -13.12 6.45
CA ASP A 188 -4.83 -13.21 6.96
C ASP A 188 -4.43 -14.67 7.23
N ASP A 189 -3.50 -15.21 6.44
CA ASP A 189 -3.05 -16.60 6.61
C ASP A 189 -2.31 -16.81 7.94
N ARG A 190 -1.85 -15.74 8.60
CA ARG A 190 -1.21 -15.83 9.94
C ARG A 190 -2.22 -16.05 11.06
N GLU A 191 -3.49 -15.67 10.85
CA GLU A 191 -4.56 -15.78 11.85
C GLU A 191 -5.36 -17.08 11.73
N THR A 192 -5.21 -17.80 10.61
CA THR A 192 -5.94 -19.04 10.38
C THR A 192 -5.33 -20.17 11.23
N PRO A 193 -6.08 -20.80 12.15
CA PRO A 193 -5.62 -22.01 12.83
C PRO A 193 -5.46 -23.10 11.77
N SER A 194 -4.29 -23.72 11.70
CA SER A 194 -4.04 -24.90 10.86
C SER A 194 -5.17 -25.93 11.07
N ALA A 195 -6.07 -26.04 10.09
CA ALA A 195 -7.07 -27.09 10.02
C ALA A 195 -6.40 -28.40 9.59
N ALA A 196 -5.53 -28.95 10.45
CA ALA A 196 -4.93 -30.27 10.33
C ALA A 196 -4.23 -30.72 11.62
N VAL A 197 -4.98 -30.84 12.72
CA VAL A 197 -4.75 -31.93 13.68
C VAL A 197 -6.12 -32.54 13.95
N GLU A 198 -6.55 -33.36 13.00
CA GLU A 198 -7.73 -34.19 13.15
C GLU A 198 -7.46 -35.23 14.24
N ASN A 199 -8.43 -35.38 15.12
CA ASN A 199 -8.40 -36.19 16.32
C ASN A 199 -7.98 -37.65 16.05
N THR A 200 -7.09 -38.20 16.86
CA THR A 200 -7.13 -39.63 17.19
C THR A 200 -6.88 -39.82 18.69
N GLU A 201 -7.73 -39.23 19.52
CA GLU A 201 -8.07 -39.88 20.79
C GLU A 201 -9.21 -40.85 20.50
N ASN A 202 -8.89 -42.12 20.32
CA ASN A 202 -9.87 -43.18 20.52
C ASN A 202 -9.44 -43.95 21.77
N GLY A 203 -10.15 -43.71 22.85
CA GLY A 203 -9.91 -44.36 24.14
C GLY A 203 -10.12 -45.87 24.07
N ARG A 204 -9.32 -46.59 24.86
CA ARG A 204 -9.74 -47.87 25.42
C ARG A 204 -9.21 -47.98 26.85
N ASN A 205 -10.09 -47.65 27.79
CA ASN A 205 -9.91 -47.94 29.21
C ASN A 205 -9.82 -49.46 29.44
N ASP A 206 -8.80 -49.81 30.22
CA ASP A 206 -8.80 -50.71 31.38
C ASP A 206 -9.71 -51.94 31.39
N THR A 207 -9.07 -53.11 31.52
CA THR A 207 -9.56 -54.13 32.45
C THR A 207 -8.37 -54.92 33.01
N GLN A 208 -8.06 -54.68 34.29
CA GLN A 208 -7.34 -55.59 35.18
C GLN A 208 -8.29 -55.91 36.35
N PRO A 209 -8.42 -57.19 36.74
CA PRO A 209 -7.78 -57.73 37.96
C PRO A 209 -7.35 -59.20 37.75
N ALA A 210 -6.70 -59.95 38.63
CA ALA A 210 -5.89 -59.80 39.84
C ALA A 210 -5.15 -61.16 39.99
N ALA A 211 -4.20 -61.19 40.92
CA ALA A 211 -3.34 -62.30 41.35
C ALA A 211 -3.88 -63.74 41.30
N GLU A 212 -3.02 -64.68 40.87
CA GLU A 212 -2.41 -65.72 41.72
C GLU A 212 -1.07 -66.18 41.12
#